data_AF-A0A7W0UF64-F1
#
_entry.id   AF-A0A7W0UF64-F1
#
_cell.length_a   1.000
_cell.length_b   1.000
_cell.length_c   1.000
_cell.angle_alpha   90.00
_cell.angle_beta   90.00
_cell.angle_gamma   90.00
#
_symmetry.space_group_name_H-M   'P 1'
#
loop_
_entity.id
_entity.type
_entity.pdbx_description
1 polymer ?
#
loop_
_entity_poly.entity_id
_entity_poly.type
_entity_poly.pdbx_seq_one_letter_code
_entity_poly.pdbx_strand_id
1 'polypeptide(L)'
;GELVLLDDQDRARWNQARIAEGTRVLERALSRRAAGPYQLQAAIAALHSQAPRPDDTDWAQIAALYGELARHQASPVVELNRAVAVAMADGPAAGLALLDRIELDGYHLLHAARADLLRRLERTGEAAAEYRAALRLEMNAAERAFLERRLSQLA
;
A
#
# COMPACT_ATOMS: atom_id res chain seq x y z
N GLY A 1 -13.01 -12.49 11.22
CA GLY A 1 -12.31 -12.83 9.96
C GLY A 1 -10.84 -12.49 10.15
N GLU A 2 -9.95 -13.22 9.51
CA GLU A 2 -8.51 -12.91 9.54
C GLU A 2 -8.14 -11.91 8.45
N LEU A 3 -7.14 -11.08 8.73
CA LEU A 3 -6.58 -10.17 7.75
C LEU A 3 -5.71 -10.97 6.76
N VAL A 4 -6.05 -10.86 5.47
CA VAL A 4 -5.29 -11.46 4.35
C VAL A 4 -4.66 -10.33 3.55
N LEU A 5 -3.33 -10.34 3.42
CA LEU A 5 -2.59 -9.33 2.66
C LEU A 5 -2.92 -9.45 1.17
N LEU A 6 -2.78 -8.34 0.43
CA LEU A 6 -3.09 -8.32 -1.00
C LEU A 6 -2.28 -9.36 -1.79
N ASP A 7 -1.04 -9.60 -1.38
CA ASP A 7 -0.15 -10.59 -2.00
C ASP A 7 -0.53 -12.04 -1.63
N ASP A 8 -1.23 -12.24 -0.52
CA ASP A 8 -1.71 -13.54 -0.04
C ASP A 8 -3.12 -13.87 -0.54
N GLN A 9 -3.79 -12.93 -1.23
CA GLN A 9 -5.12 -13.16 -1.76
C GLN A 9 -5.09 -14.03 -3.01
N ASP A 10 -5.99 -15.02 -3.04
CA ASP A 10 -6.27 -15.79 -4.26
C ASP A 10 -7.06 -14.93 -5.27
N ARG A 11 -6.32 -14.34 -6.21
CA ARG A 11 -6.87 -13.49 -7.27
C ARG A 11 -7.79 -14.24 -8.24
N ALA A 12 -7.72 -15.57 -8.31
CA ALA A 12 -8.65 -16.36 -9.13
C ALA A 12 -10.09 -16.29 -8.60
N ARG A 13 -10.27 -15.95 -7.32
CA ARG A 13 -11.58 -15.76 -6.69
C ARG A 13 -12.15 -14.36 -6.88
N TRP A 14 -11.40 -13.43 -7.45
CA TRP A 14 -11.88 -12.08 -7.72
C TRP A 14 -12.93 -12.10 -8.84
N ASN A 15 -13.91 -11.19 -8.75
CA ASN A 15 -14.98 -11.11 -9.72
C ASN A 15 -14.48 -10.47 -11.03
N GLN A 16 -14.05 -11.32 -11.96
CA GLN A 16 -13.50 -10.92 -13.25
C GLN A 16 -14.46 -10.06 -14.08
N ALA A 17 -15.77 -10.32 -13.99
CA ALA A 17 -16.78 -9.52 -14.69
C ALA A 17 -16.83 -8.08 -14.16
N ARG A 18 -16.76 -7.88 -12.84
CA ARG A 18 -16.72 -6.55 -12.21
C ARG A 18 -15.40 -5.82 -12.49
N ILE A 19 -14.28 -6.55 -12.52
CA ILE A 19 -12.97 -5.96 -12.89
C ILE A 19 -13.03 -5.46 -14.32
N ALA A 20 -13.46 -6.29 -15.28
CA ALA A 20 -13.58 -5.90 -16.67
C ALA A 20 -14.57 -4.75 -16.89
N GLU A 21 -15.68 -4.72 -16.14
CA GLU A 21 -16.60 -3.58 -16.16
C GLU A 21 -15.93 -2.29 -15.69
N GLY A 22 -15.25 -2.34 -14.53
CA GLY A 22 -14.53 -1.19 -13.95
C GLY A 22 -13.45 -0.65 -14.88
N THR A 23 -12.65 -1.53 -15.49
CA THR A 23 -11.62 -1.16 -16.46
C THR A 23 -12.22 -0.41 -17.65
N ARG A 24 -13.31 -0.90 -18.25
CA ARG A 24 -13.97 -0.19 -19.37
C ARG A 24 -14.50 1.18 -18.97
N VAL A 25 -15.02 1.33 -17.75
CA VAL A 25 -15.48 2.64 -17.23
C VAL A 25 -14.29 3.59 -17.10
N LEU A 26 -13.18 3.10 -16.54
CA LEU A 26 -11.95 3.86 -16.39
C LEU A 26 -11.37 4.30 -17.75
N GLU A 27 -11.27 3.41 -18.73
CA GLU A 27 -10.76 3.73 -20.07
C GLU A 27 -11.56 4.86 -20.72
N ARG A 28 -12.90 4.81 -20.62
CA ARG A 28 -13.77 5.90 -21.09
C ARG A 28 -13.58 7.20 -20.32
N ALA A 29 -13.19 7.14 -19.05
CA ALA A 29 -12.88 8.33 -18.28
C ALA A 29 -11.52 8.92 -18.72
N LEU A 30 -10.49 8.09 -18.84
CA LEU A 30 -9.13 8.51 -19.23
C LEU A 30 -9.07 9.08 -20.65
N SER A 31 -9.94 8.63 -21.57
CA SER A 31 -10.01 9.19 -22.92
C SER A 31 -10.36 10.68 -22.96
N ARG A 32 -10.91 11.25 -21.86
CA ARG A 32 -11.19 12.67 -21.71
C ARG A 32 -9.95 13.54 -21.44
N ARG A 33 -8.78 12.92 -21.21
CA ARG A 33 -7.47 13.60 -21.02
C ARG A 33 -7.46 14.70 -19.96
N ALA A 34 -8.30 14.57 -18.93
CA ALA A 34 -8.38 15.49 -17.80
C ALA A 34 -8.43 14.68 -16.50
N ALA A 35 -7.37 13.92 -16.24
CA ALA A 35 -7.33 12.99 -15.10
C ALA A 35 -7.43 13.76 -13.78
N GLY A 36 -8.55 13.60 -13.07
CA GLY A 36 -8.72 14.05 -11.70
C GLY A 36 -8.30 12.99 -10.67
N PRO A 37 -8.35 13.31 -9.36
CA PRO A 37 -7.93 12.41 -8.29
C PRO A 37 -8.63 11.05 -8.34
N TYR A 38 -9.93 11.01 -8.65
CA TYR A 38 -10.67 9.75 -8.77
C TYR A 38 -10.24 8.89 -9.97
N GLN A 39 -9.82 9.49 -11.08
CA GLN A 39 -9.32 8.74 -12.22
C GLN A 39 -7.95 8.13 -11.92
N LEU A 40 -7.11 8.84 -11.19
CA LEU A 40 -5.80 8.34 -10.73
C LEU A 40 -5.97 7.20 -9.73
N GLN A 41 -6.84 7.37 -8.73
CA GLN A 41 -7.18 6.31 -7.77
C GLN A 41 -7.76 5.07 -8.45
N ALA A 42 -8.65 5.26 -9.42
CA ALA A 42 -9.20 4.17 -10.21
C ALA A 42 -8.14 3.48 -11.07
N ALA A 43 -7.18 4.22 -11.64
CA ALA A 43 -6.06 3.64 -12.38
C ALA A 43 -5.14 2.81 -11.48
N ILE A 44 -4.84 3.27 -10.26
CA ILE A 44 -4.08 2.50 -9.26
C ILE A 44 -4.82 1.19 -8.93
N ALA A 45 -6.11 1.27 -8.63
CA ALA A 45 -6.92 0.08 -8.36
C ALA A 45 -7.01 -0.88 -9.56
N ALA A 46 -7.05 -0.34 -10.78
CA ALA A 46 -7.07 -1.13 -12.00
C ALA A 46 -5.76 -1.89 -12.22
N LEU A 47 -4.60 -1.32 -11.87
CA LEU A 47 -3.31 -2.02 -11.95
C LEU A 47 -3.22 -3.18 -10.96
N HIS A 48 -3.73 -3.01 -9.75
CA HIS A 48 -3.84 -4.13 -8.80
C HIS A 48 -4.77 -5.23 -9.30
N SER A 49 -5.96 -4.84 -9.75
CA SER A 49 -7.03 -5.80 -10.08
C SER A 49 -6.80 -6.57 -11.38
N GLN A 50 -6.04 -6.02 -12.33
CA GLN A 50 -5.74 -6.67 -13.61
C GLN A 50 -4.51 -7.56 -13.58
N ALA A 51 -3.63 -7.42 -12.58
CA ALA A 51 -2.45 -8.25 -12.45
C ALA A 51 -2.84 -9.69 -12.06
N PRO A 52 -2.57 -10.72 -12.90
CA PRO A 52 -3.02 -12.09 -12.63
C PRO A 52 -2.40 -12.68 -11.36
N ARG A 53 -1.14 -12.33 -11.06
CA ARG A 53 -0.43 -12.69 -9.84
C ARG A 53 0.08 -11.44 -9.11
N PRO A 54 0.35 -11.52 -7.80
CA PRO A 54 1.00 -10.45 -7.04
C PRO A 54 2.27 -9.91 -7.70
N ASP A 55 3.13 -10.81 -8.15
CA ASP A 55 4.41 -10.46 -8.80
C ASP A 55 4.24 -9.77 -10.17
N ASP A 56 3.04 -9.87 -10.78
CA ASP A 56 2.73 -9.20 -12.06
C ASP A 56 2.20 -7.78 -11.85
N THR A 57 2.09 -7.30 -10.60
CA THR A 57 1.62 -5.93 -10.30
C THR A 57 2.68 -4.90 -10.71
N ASP A 58 2.29 -3.96 -11.58
CA ASP A 58 3.16 -2.88 -12.06
C ASP A 58 3.32 -1.79 -10.98
N TRP A 59 4.21 -2.06 -10.03
CA TRP A 59 4.50 -1.15 -8.92
C TRP A 59 5.15 0.15 -9.37
N ALA A 60 5.95 0.14 -10.45
CA ALA A 60 6.56 1.34 -10.99
C ALA A 60 5.48 2.32 -11.50
N GLN A 61 4.50 1.83 -12.25
CA GLN A 61 3.38 2.63 -12.70
C GLN A 61 2.48 3.08 -11.54
N ILE A 62 2.24 2.23 -10.54
CA ILE A 62 1.49 2.62 -9.33
C ILE A 62 2.20 3.75 -8.58
N ALA A 63 3.52 3.67 -8.40
CA ALA A 63 4.30 4.72 -7.74
C ALA A 63 4.24 6.05 -8.52
N ALA A 64 4.31 5.99 -9.87
CA ALA A 64 4.15 7.16 -10.72
C ALA A 64 2.75 7.79 -10.59
N LEU A 65 1.69 6.98 -10.57
CA LEU A 65 0.31 7.45 -10.40
C LEU A 65 0.07 8.07 -9.02
N TYR A 66 0.65 7.51 -7.95
CA TYR A 66 0.62 8.15 -6.63
C TYR A 66 1.39 9.47 -6.62
N GLY A 67 2.50 9.56 -7.35
CA GLY A 67 3.24 10.81 -7.57
C GLY A 67 2.37 11.89 -8.21
N GLU A 68 1.58 11.54 -9.23
CA GLU A 68 0.63 12.47 -9.85
C GLU A 68 -0.53 12.80 -8.89
N LEU A 69 -1.09 11.79 -8.20
CA LEU A 69 -2.18 11.99 -7.25
C LEU A 69 -1.78 12.95 -6.12
N ALA A 70 -0.55 12.88 -5.63
CA ALA A 70 -0.02 13.80 -4.63
C ALA A 70 0.01 15.27 -5.10
N ARG A 71 0.19 15.50 -6.41
CA ARG A 71 0.13 16.86 -6.99
C ARG A 71 -1.30 17.41 -7.03
N HIS A 72 -2.30 16.53 -7.16
CA HIS A 72 -3.71 16.90 -7.06
C HIS A 72 -4.19 17.04 -5.62
N GLN A 73 -3.63 16.25 -4.71
CA GLN A 73 -4.04 16.17 -3.31
C GLN A 73 -2.82 16.02 -2.40
N ALA A 74 -2.43 17.12 -1.74
CA ALA A 74 -1.40 17.12 -0.72
C ALA A 74 -1.94 16.47 0.57
N SER A 75 -1.93 15.13 0.60
CA SER A 75 -2.39 14.32 1.72
C SER A 75 -1.26 13.44 2.23
N PRO A 76 -0.94 13.47 3.54
CA PRO A 76 0.06 12.59 4.13
C PRO A 76 -0.26 11.10 3.92
N VAL A 77 -1.55 10.74 3.82
CA VAL A 77 -1.98 9.36 3.53
C VAL A 77 -1.67 8.98 2.08
N VAL A 78 -1.78 9.93 1.13
CA VAL A 78 -1.38 9.69 -0.27
C VAL A 78 0.13 9.50 -0.36
N GLU A 79 0.92 10.32 0.34
CA GLU A 79 2.38 10.17 0.39
C GLU A 79 2.81 8.86 1.07
N LEU A 80 2.09 8.41 2.09
CA LEU A 80 2.33 7.11 2.73
C LEU A 80 2.11 5.96 1.75
N ASN A 81 0.99 5.98 1.02
CA ASN A 81 0.71 4.96 0.02
C ASN A 81 1.74 4.99 -1.14
N ARG A 82 2.17 6.20 -1.54
CA ARG A 82 3.26 6.38 -2.51
C ARG A 82 4.55 5.74 -2.03
N ALA A 83 4.94 5.97 -0.78
CA ALA A 83 6.16 5.42 -0.21
C ALA A 83 6.14 3.89 -0.18
N VAL A 84 4.98 3.28 0.11
CA VAL A 84 4.80 1.82 0.00
C VAL A 84 4.95 1.36 -1.45
N ALA A 85 4.34 2.05 -2.42
CA ALA A 85 4.48 1.70 -3.83
C ALA A 85 5.94 1.80 -4.32
N VAL A 86 6.68 2.84 -3.88
CA VAL A 86 8.13 2.99 -4.15
C VAL A 86 8.93 1.87 -3.50
N ALA A 87 8.60 1.44 -2.27
CA ALA A 87 9.27 0.29 -1.66
C ALA A 87 9.08 -1.01 -2.45
N MET A 88 7.92 -1.19 -3.08
CA MET A 88 7.65 -2.37 -3.89
C MET A 88 8.32 -2.32 -5.27
N ALA A 89 8.48 -1.11 -5.84
CA ALA A 89 9.14 -0.92 -7.14
C ALA A 89 10.68 -0.90 -7.04
N ASP A 90 11.21 -0.10 -6.12
CA ASP A 90 12.63 0.26 -6.02
C ASP A 90 13.32 -0.37 -4.80
N GLY A 91 12.56 -1.07 -3.96
CA GLY A 91 13.04 -1.81 -2.81
C GLY A 91 12.80 -1.12 -1.46
N PRO A 92 12.84 -1.88 -0.35
CA PRO A 92 12.37 -1.40 0.96
C PRO A 92 13.09 -0.14 1.48
N ALA A 93 14.38 0.03 1.18
CA ALA A 93 15.16 1.19 1.60
C ALA A 93 14.64 2.50 0.97
N ALA A 94 14.24 2.45 -0.31
CA ALA A 94 13.73 3.62 -1.02
C ALA A 94 12.41 4.12 -0.43
N GLY A 95 11.47 3.21 -0.16
CA GLY A 95 10.20 3.58 0.48
C GLY A 95 10.37 4.01 1.93
N LEU A 96 11.27 3.37 2.70
CA LEU A 96 11.53 3.77 4.08
C LEU A 96 12.04 5.22 4.16
N ALA A 97 12.97 5.61 3.28
CA ALA A 97 13.47 6.99 3.21
C ALA A 97 12.38 8.03 2.90
N LEU A 98 11.28 7.62 2.24
CA LEU A 98 10.11 8.47 2.05
C LEU A 98 9.21 8.48 3.29
N LEU A 99 8.94 7.32 3.90
CA LEU A 99 8.15 7.22 5.13
C LEU A 99 8.74 8.03 6.28
N ASP A 100 10.07 8.14 6.37
CA ASP A 100 10.77 8.90 7.41
C ASP A 100 10.47 10.41 7.37
N ARG A 101 9.92 10.92 6.26
CA ARG A 101 9.57 12.34 6.08
C ARG A 101 8.10 12.65 6.33
N ILE A 102 7.28 11.62 6.59
CA ILE A 102 5.83 11.77 6.75
C ILE A 102 5.50 11.96 8.23
N GLU A 103 4.82 13.06 8.55
CA GLU A 103 4.30 13.33 9.89
C GLU A 103 2.88 12.77 10.02
N LEU A 104 2.79 11.52 10.46
CA LEU A 104 1.53 10.79 10.72
C LEU A 104 1.65 9.88 11.96
N ASP A 105 2.32 10.34 13.03
CA ASP A 105 2.61 9.50 14.21
C ASP A 105 1.35 8.97 14.93
N GLY A 106 0.20 9.62 14.76
CA GLY A 106 -1.09 9.12 15.27
C GLY A 106 -1.73 8.02 14.41
N TYR A 107 -1.10 7.64 13.30
CA TYR A 107 -1.67 6.73 12.31
C TYR A 107 -0.94 5.39 12.31
N HIS A 108 -1.62 4.35 12.80
CA HIS A 108 -1.00 3.03 12.99
C HIS A 108 -0.44 2.41 11.70
N LEU A 109 -1.00 2.75 10.54
CA LEU A 109 -0.50 2.25 9.25
C LEU A 109 0.86 2.83 8.85
N LEU A 110 1.23 4.03 9.34
CA LEU A 110 2.59 4.56 9.15
C LEU A 110 3.60 3.66 9.85
N HIS A 111 3.36 3.40 11.13
CA HIS A 111 4.22 2.54 11.95
C HIS A 111 4.25 1.10 11.43
N ALA A 112 3.11 0.54 11.02
CA ALA A 112 3.04 -0.80 10.44
C ALA A 112 3.84 -0.90 9.12
N ALA A 113 3.76 0.12 8.25
CA ALA A 113 4.53 0.16 7.01
C ALA A 113 6.03 0.27 7.29
N ARG A 114 6.46 1.17 8.19
CA ARG A 114 7.88 1.28 8.61
C ARG A 114 8.39 -0.04 9.17
N ALA A 115 7.63 -0.67 10.06
CA ALA A 115 7.98 -1.95 10.67
C ALA A 115 8.19 -3.04 9.61
N ASP A 116 7.29 -3.15 8.62
CA ASP A 116 7.42 -4.15 7.56
C ASP A 116 8.64 -3.90 6.67
N LEU A 117 8.91 -2.65 6.27
CA LEU A 117 10.09 -2.33 5.46
C LEU A 117 11.40 -2.56 6.23
N LEU A 118 11.46 -2.17 7.50
CA LEU A 118 12.61 -2.44 8.38
C LEU A 118 12.84 -3.95 8.55
N ARG A 119 11.77 -4.74 8.70
CA ARG A 119 11.86 -6.20 8.76
C ARG A 119 12.42 -6.80 7.47
N ARG A 120 11.98 -6.32 6.30
CA ARG A 120 12.51 -6.76 4.99
C ARG A 120 13.97 -6.37 4.78
N LEU A 121 14.44 -5.35 5.49
CA LEU A 121 15.85 -4.93 5.54
C LEU A 121 16.65 -5.62 6.66
N GLU A 122 16.08 -6.62 7.33
CA GLU A 122 16.69 -7.34 8.46
C GLU A 122 17.04 -6.45 9.68
N ARG A 123 16.47 -5.23 9.74
CA ARG A 123 16.61 -4.29 10.88
C ARG A 123 15.60 -4.61 11.98
N THR A 124 15.69 -5.83 12.52
CA THR A 124 14.67 -6.43 13.40
C THR A 124 14.38 -5.62 14.66
N GLY A 125 15.40 -5.03 15.30
CA GLY A 125 15.22 -4.21 16.50
C GLY A 125 14.37 -2.97 16.26
N GLU A 126 14.61 -2.29 15.13
CA GLU A 126 13.84 -1.11 14.74
C GLU A 126 12.44 -1.50 14.27
N ALA A 127 12.31 -2.58 13.51
CA ALA A 127 11.01 -3.14 13.13
C ALA A 127 10.14 -3.46 14.36
N ALA A 128 10.73 -4.05 15.40
CA ALA A 128 10.03 -4.36 16.63
C ALA A 128 9.58 -3.09 17.39
N ALA A 129 10.36 -2.00 17.35
CA ALA A 129 9.97 -0.72 17.94
C ALA A 129 8.75 -0.13 17.21
N GLU A 130 8.75 -0.16 15.87
CA GLU A 130 7.65 0.35 15.05
C GLU A 130 6.37 -0.51 15.19
N TYR A 131 6.47 -1.84 15.23
CA TYR A 131 5.30 -2.68 15.52
C TYR A 131 4.68 -2.37 16.89
N ARG A 132 5.51 -2.18 17.92
CA ARG A 132 5.02 -1.78 19.26
C ARG A 132 4.38 -0.38 19.22
N ALA A 133 4.93 0.56 18.44
CA ALA A 133 4.35 1.88 18.27
C ALA A 133 2.96 1.79 17.61
N ALA A 134 2.83 1.02 16.53
CA ALA A 134 1.55 0.75 15.89
C ALA A 134 0.53 0.18 16.88
N LEU A 135 0.91 -0.84 17.67
CA LEU A 135 0.01 -1.54 18.61
C LEU A 135 -0.52 -0.67 19.76
N ARG A 136 0.10 0.50 20.04
CA ARG A 136 -0.38 1.49 21.01
C ARG A 136 -1.52 2.37 20.47
N LEU A 137 -1.72 2.39 19.15
CA LEU A 137 -2.74 3.19 18.49
C LEU A 137 -4.03 2.39 18.27
N GLU A 138 -5.11 3.10 17.96
CA GLU A 138 -6.41 2.49 17.68
C GLU A 138 -6.41 1.76 16.33
N MET A 139 -6.84 0.50 16.36
CA MET A 139 -6.96 -0.39 15.19
C MET A 139 -7.96 -1.49 15.50
N ASN A 140 -8.43 -2.19 14.46
CA ASN A 140 -9.36 -3.29 14.67
C ASN A 140 -8.66 -4.56 15.21
N ALA A 141 -9.45 -5.52 15.71
CA ALA A 141 -8.91 -6.74 16.32
C ALA A 141 -8.11 -7.61 15.35
N ALA A 142 -8.47 -7.63 14.06
CA ALA A 142 -7.77 -8.42 13.05
C ALA A 142 -6.39 -7.81 12.69
N GLU A 143 -6.32 -6.48 12.58
CA GLU A 143 -5.06 -5.73 12.42
C GLU A 143 -4.15 -5.94 13.63
N ARG A 144 -4.68 -5.83 14.85
CA ARG A 144 -3.93 -6.06 16.09
C ARG A 144 -3.32 -7.46 16.12
N ALA A 145 -4.12 -8.49 15.90
CA ALA A 145 -3.65 -9.87 15.87
C ALA A 145 -2.62 -10.10 14.76
N PHE A 146 -2.75 -9.43 13.61
CA PHE A 146 -1.76 -9.49 12.54
C PHE A 146 -0.41 -8.89 12.96
N LEU A 147 -0.41 -7.69 13.56
CA LEU A 147 0.82 -7.03 13.99
C LEU A 147 1.50 -7.73 15.16
N GLU A 148 0.74 -8.30 16.10
CA GLU A 148 1.27 -9.12 17.20
C GLU A 148 2.00 -10.37 16.69
N ARG A 149 1.42 -11.06 15.69
CA ARG A 149 2.11 -12.20 15.04
C ARG A 149 3.37 -11.76 14.30
N ARG A 150 3.34 -10.63 13.60
CA ARG A 150 4.54 -10.12 12.92
C ARG A 150 5.65 -9.77 13.92
N LEU A 151 5.29 -9.17 15.05
CA LEU A 151 6.23 -8.85 16.12
C LEU A 151 6.84 -10.11 16.75
N SER A 152 6.05 -11.17 17.01
CA SER A 152 6.58 -12.41 17.59
C SER A 152 7.51 -13.18 16.66
N GLN A 153 7.39 -12.98 15.35
CA GLN A 153 8.28 -13.57 14.34
C GLN A 153 9.67 -12.89 14.26
N LEU A 154 9.86 -11.74 14.93
CA LEU A 154 11.16 -11.04 14.98
C LEU A 154 12.06 -11.49 16.14
N ALA A 155 11.54 -12.34 17.03
CA ALA A 155 12.20 -12.78 18.26
C ALA A 155 13.12 -13.98 18.04
#